data_AF-A0A8S0VD09-F1
#
_entry.id   AF-A0A8S0VD09-F1
#
_cell.length_a   1.000
_cell.length_b   1.000
_cell.length_c   1.000
_cell.angle_alpha   90.00
_cell.angle_beta   90.00
_cell.angle_gamma   90.00
#
_symmetry.space_group_name_H-M   'P 1'
#
loop_
_entity.id
_entity.type
_entity.pdbx_description
1 polymer ?
#
loop_
_entity_poly.entity_id
_entity_poly.type
_entity_poly.pdbx_seq_one_letter_code
_entity_poly.pdbx_strand_id
1 'polypeptide(L)'
;MKQLTSEIRNACLLLMQITIMALYLEFCVVQICGMRPVLGHIENFSKELRLLMRATEGHSFLKEPIQSLKQIVSFVYPDLQTEALF
;
A
#
# COMPACT_ATOMS: atom_id res chain seq x y z
N MET A 1 -14.42 11.85 -15.04
CA MET A 1 -13.06 11.25 -15.17
C MET A 1 -12.83 10.93 -16.64
N LYS A 2 -11.65 11.27 -17.19
CA LYS A 2 -11.25 10.77 -18.52
C LYS A 2 -11.11 9.25 -18.45
N GLN A 3 -11.56 8.55 -19.48
CA GLN A 3 -11.45 7.10 -19.54
C GLN A 3 -9.97 6.72 -19.66
N LEU A 4 -9.45 5.97 -18.68
CA LEU A 4 -8.09 5.44 -18.75
C LEU A 4 -8.00 4.40 -19.86
N THR A 5 -6.93 4.44 -20.63
CA THR A 5 -6.61 3.38 -21.59
C THR A 5 -6.34 2.07 -20.84
N SER A 6 -6.50 0.94 -21.53
CA SER A 6 -6.18 -0.39 -20.99
C SER A 6 -4.73 -0.48 -20.51
N GLU A 7 -3.80 0.11 -21.26
CA GLU A 7 -2.37 0.15 -20.93
C GLU A 7 -2.11 0.84 -19.59
N ILE A 8 -2.69 2.02 -19.37
CA ILE A 8 -2.51 2.74 -18.10
C ILE A 8 -3.16 1.97 -16.96
N ARG A 9 -4.35 1.38 -17.18
CA ARG A 9 -5.03 0.54 -16.18
C ARG A 9 -4.14 -0.63 -15.74
N ASN A 10 -3.55 -1.33 -16.70
CA ASN A 10 -2.67 -2.48 -16.45
C ASN A 10 -1.38 -2.03 -15.76
N ALA A 11 -0.80 -0.89 -16.14
CA ALA A 11 0.35 -0.32 -15.45
C ALA A 11 0.04 0.00 -13.98
N CYS A 12 -1.10 0.62 -13.69
CA CYS A 12 -1.53 0.89 -12.32
C CYS A 12 -1.70 -0.41 -11.51
N LEU A 13 -2.32 -1.44 -12.09
CA LEU A 13 -2.47 -2.75 -11.43
C LEU A 13 -1.11 -3.40 -11.14
N LEU A 14 -0.20 -3.37 -12.10
CA LEU A 14 1.15 -3.91 -11.94
C LEU A 14 1.93 -3.18 -10.85
N LEU A 15 1.88 -1.85 -10.84
CA LEU A 15 2.52 -1.04 -9.79
C LEU A 15 1.96 -1.37 -8.41
N MET A 16 0.64 -1.50 -8.27
CA MET A 16 0.01 -1.92 -7.01
C MET A 16 0.48 -3.30 -6.56
N GLN A 17 0.55 -4.27 -7.47
CA GLN A 17 1.06 -5.62 -7.15
C GLN A 17 2.52 -5.58 -6.71
N ILE A 18 3.38 -4.81 -7.40
CA ILE A 18 4.79 -4.66 -7.01
C ILE A 18 4.90 -4.07 -5.59
N THR A 19 4.13 -3.02 -5.28
CA THR A 19 4.11 -2.42 -3.94
C THR A 19 3.66 -3.42 -2.88
N ILE A 20 2.61 -4.20 -3.14
CA ILE A 20 2.12 -5.24 -2.21
C ILE A 20 3.20 -6.31 -1.98
N MET A 21 3.84 -6.79 -3.04
CA MET A 21 4.90 -7.80 -2.94
C MET A 21 6.14 -7.28 -2.20
N ALA A 22 6.49 -6.01 -2.37
CA ALA A 22 7.55 -5.37 -1.61
C ALA A 22 7.24 -5.33 -0.11
N LEU A 23 5.98 -5.01 0.26
CA LEU A 23 5.55 -5.03 1.67
C LEU A 23 5.53 -6.45 2.26
N TYR A 24 5.19 -7.48 1.47
CA TYR A 24 5.35 -8.87 1.90
C TYR A 24 6.82 -9.23 2.16
N LEU A 25 7.74 -8.76 1.32
CA LEU A 25 9.17 -8.97 1.55
C LEU A 25 9.63 -8.28 2.84
N GLU A 26 9.19 -7.04 3.07
CA GLU A 26 9.45 -6.33 4.32
C GLU A 26 8.88 -7.07 5.54
N PHE A 27 7.63 -7.54 5.45
CA PHE A 27 7.02 -8.35 6.51
C PHE A 27 7.86 -9.58 6.84
N CYS A 28 8.33 -10.32 5.83
CA CYS A 28 9.20 -11.47 6.03
C CYS A 28 10.51 -11.10 6.74
N VAL A 29 11.14 -9.97 6.37
CA VAL A 29 12.35 -9.47 7.04
C VAL A 29 12.07 -9.13 8.50
N VAL A 30 10.93 -8.48 8.79
CA VAL A 30 10.54 -8.16 10.17
C VAL A 30 10.34 -9.43 11.00
N GLN A 31 9.62 -10.41 10.47
CA GLN A 31 9.31 -11.66 11.19
C GLN A 31 10.51 -12.58 11.37
N ILE A 32 11.35 -12.73 10.34
CA ILE A 32 12.45 -13.70 10.34
C ILE A 32 13.71 -13.10 10.99
N CYS A 33 14.05 -11.86 10.65
CA CYS A 33 15.29 -11.23 11.11
C CYS A 33 15.10 -10.40 12.39
N GLY A 34 13.87 -10.16 12.83
CA GLY A 34 13.56 -9.31 13.99
C GLY A 34 13.89 -7.82 13.76
N MET A 35 14.16 -7.41 12.52
CA MET A 35 14.42 -6.02 12.17
C MET A 35 13.09 -5.24 12.27
N ARG A 36 13.14 -4.03 12.82
CA ARG A 36 11.96 -3.14 12.85
C ARG A 36 12.13 -2.00 11.85
N PRO A 37 11.05 -1.55 11.20
CA PRO A 37 11.11 -0.38 10.33
C PRO A 37 11.54 0.86 11.11
N VAL A 38 12.31 1.73 10.46
CA VAL A 38 12.79 2.98 11.07
C VAL A 38 11.63 3.98 11.17
N LEU A 39 11.38 4.52 12.37
CA LEU A 39 10.23 5.42 12.67
C LEU A 39 10.01 6.54 11.64
N GLY A 40 11.06 7.27 11.23
CA GLY A 40 10.92 8.34 10.23
C GLY A 40 10.50 7.86 8.84
N HIS A 41 10.77 6.60 8.50
CA HIS A 41 10.27 6.00 7.26
C HIS A 41 8.78 5.63 7.35
N ILE A 42 8.29 5.28 8.54
CA ILE A 42 6.88 4.95 8.78
C ILE A 42 5.99 6.19 8.58
N GLU A 43 6.39 7.35 9.10
CA GLU A 43 5.63 8.61 8.93
C GLU A 43 5.52 9.03 7.46
N ASN A 44 6.64 8.96 6.73
CA ASN A 44 6.66 9.27 5.31
C ASN A 44 5.80 8.27 4.52
N PHE A 45 5.90 6.98 4.83
CA PHE A 45 5.06 5.95 4.23
C PHE A 45 3.57 6.19 4.48
N SER A 46 3.18 6.48 5.72
CA SER A 46 1.79 6.80 6.10
C SER A 46 1.22 7.97 5.28
N LYS A 47 2.01 9.03 5.10
CA LYS A 47 1.63 10.19 4.28
C LYS A 47 1.40 9.80 2.82
N GLU A 48 2.35 9.10 2.19
CA GLU A 48 2.23 8.68 0.78
C GLU A 48 1.10 7.67 0.57
N LEU A 49 0.88 6.76 1.54
CA LEU A 49 -0.23 5.81 1.51
C LEU A 49 -1.58 6.53 1.51
N ARG A 50 -1.76 7.57 2.33
CA ARG A 50 -2.99 8.39 2.32
C ARG A 50 -3.21 9.08 0.97
N LEU A 51 -2.16 9.58 0.34
CA LEU A 51 -2.24 10.19 -0.99
C LEU A 51 -2.64 9.16 -2.05
N LEU A 52 -2.04 7.97 -2.02
CA LEU A 52 -2.40 6.86 -2.89
C LEU A 52 -3.87 6.47 -2.71
N MET A 53 -4.33 6.27 -1.47
CA MET A 53 -5.72 5.94 -1.16
C MET A 53 -6.69 6.94 -1.81
N ARG A 54 -6.47 8.23 -1.60
CA ARG A 54 -7.26 9.31 -2.21
C ARG A 54 -7.19 9.31 -3.74
N ALA A 55 -6.00 9.09 -4.32
CA ALA A 55 -5.82 9.04 -5.76
C ALA A 55 -6.54 7.84 -6.40
N THR A 56 -6.75 6.76 -5.65
CA THR A 56 -7.50 5.58 -6.12
C THR A 56 -9.02 5.68 -5.93
N GLU A 57 -9.52 6.70 -5.21
CA GLU A 57 -10.95 6.93 -5.04
C GLU A 57 -11.63 7.14 -6.40
N GLY A 58 -12.71 6.41 -6.65
CA GLY A 58 -13.44 6.46 -7.92
C GLY A 58 -12.88 5.55 -9.04
N HIS A 59 -11.74 4.88 -8.83
CA HIS A 59 -11.20 3.89 -9.75
C HIS A 59 -11.57 2.47 -9.34
N SER A 60 -12.71 1.97 -9.80
CA SER A 60 -13.27 0.65 -9.40
C SER A 60 -12.31 -0.52 -9.61
N PHE A 61 -11.47 -0.48 -10.64
CA PHE A 61 -10.49 -1.53 -10.93
C PHE A 61 -9.37 -1.64 -9.87
N LEU A 62 -9.19 -0.63 -9.01
CA LEU A 62 -8.19 -0.62 -7.94
C LEU A 62 -8.75 -1.08 -6.59
N LYS A 63 -10.07 -1.34 -6.49
CA LYS A 63 -10.72 -1.67 -5.22
C LYS A 63 -10.10 -2.88 -4.53
N GLU A 64 -9.91 -3.97 -5.27
CA GLU A 64 -9.34 -5.21 -4.74
C GLU A 64 -7.84 -5.06 -4.40
N PRO A 65 -6.97 -4.52 -5.28
CA PRO A 65 -5.58 -4.22 -4.92
C PRO A 65 -5.43 -3.34 -3.68
N ILE A 66 -6.30 -2.34 -3.51
CA ILE A 66 -6.29 -1.46 -2.34
C ILE A 66 -6.66 -2.22 -1.05
N GLN A 67 -7.60 -3.17 -1.12
CA GLN A 67 -7.93 -4.01 0.02
C GLN A 67 -6.75 -4.90 0.43
N SER A 68 -6.06 -5.50 -0.54
CA SER A 68 -4.85 -6.28 -0.31
C SER A 68 -3.71 -5.41 0.27
N LEU A 69 -3.55 -4.17 -0.23
CA LEU A 69 -2.58 -3.22 0.30
C LEU A 69 -2.87 -2.87 1.77
N LYS A 70 -4.12 -2.55 2.09
CA LYS A 70 -4.57 -2.29 3.46
C LYS A 70 -4.26 -3.45 4.41
N GLN A 71 -4.50 -4.69 3.95
CA GLN A 71 -4.23 -5.88 4.74
C GLN A 71 -2.73 -6.06 5.01
N ILE A 72 -1.86 -5.96 4.01
CA ILE A 72 -0.42 -6.15 4.25
C ILE A 72 0.19 -5.02 5.09
N VAL A 73 -0.25 -3.77 4.90
CA VAL A 73 0.16 -2.63 5.75
C VAL A 73 -0.20 -2.89 7.21
N SER A 74 -1.38 -3.48 7.48
CA SER A 74 -1.80 -3.82 8.83
C SER A 74 -0.89 -4.83 9.54
N PHE A 75 -0.19 -5.67 8.77
CA PHE A 75 0.77 -6.66 9.28
C PHE A 75 2.19 -6.09 9.44
N VAL A 76 2.64 -5.24 8.50
CA VAL A 76 3.99 -4.64 8.55
C VAL A 76 4.05 -3.52 9.58
N TYR A 77 3.01 -2.69 9.64
CA TYR A 77 2.94 -1.47 10.45
C TYR A 77 1.66 -1.46 11.31
N PRO A 78 1.56 -2.31 12.34
CA PRO A 78 0.35 -2.41 13.16
C PRO A 78 -0.02 -1.07 13.83
N ASP A 79 0.97 -0.25 14.17
CA ASP A 79 0.77 1.04 14.85
C ASP A 79 0.07 2.09 13.96
N LEU A 80 0.16 1.95 12.63
CA LEU A 80 -0.52 2.84 11.68
C LEU A 80 -2.04 2.70 11.68
N GLN A 81 -2.58 1.62 12.25
CA GLN A 81 -4.03 1.46 12.41
C GLN A 81 -4.63 2.49 13.39
N THR A 82 -3.82 3.02 14.31
CA THR A 82 -4.24 4.01 15.31
C THR A 82 -4.44 5.40 14.71
N GLU A 83 -3.75 5.71 13.61
CA GLU A 83 -3.89 6.97 12.86
C GLU A 83 -4.87 6.83 11.69
N ALA A 84 -6.16 6.64 11.97
CA ALA A 84 -7.29 6.88 11.03
C ALA A 84 -7.00 6.70 9.52
N LEU A 85 -6.37 5.57 9.15
CA LEU A 85 -5.94 5.23 7.79
C LEU A 85 -6.99 4.34 7.08
N PHE A 86 -8.13 4.11 7.73
CA PHE A 86 -9.20 3.22 7.29
C PHE A 86 -10.52 3.95 7.12
#